data_AF-A0A317FYI0-F1
#
_entry.id   AF-A0A317FYI0-F1
#
_cell.length_a   1.000
_cell.length_b   1.000
_cell.length_c   1.000
_cell.angle_alpha   90.00
_cell.angle_beta   90.00
_cell.angle_gamma   90.00
#
_symmetry.space_group_name_H-M   'P 1'
#
loop_
_entity.id
_entity.type
_entity.pdbx_description
1 polymer ?
#
loop_
_entity_poly.entity_id
_entity_poly.type
_entity_poly.pdbx_seq_one_letter_code
_entity_poly.pdbx_strand_id
1 'polypeptide(L)'
;MAFAPSSLTLTNYILPINRALGNIMEGLQSKYQIEISKILTDGFEKELLNAAFTNLLVPNPLQFNNFGYALRELIRHVLHRLAPNDEIKACAWFKPDPTSRNGFTRKQRIKYAIQGGLSDFYIKSKLGIDDVDEVSKELLGIIDLLNSYTHIELHTFDISTSEVYRLANECLNTTVSFVDKITEIRSNVIDAIVEDVDRSLVEKVLMESVEEVMELSTHQHIDDIYSEESRVIKIGASSLQLDVKGTVECELLYGSASDRRRDDGASISESFPIQASLNVVFQAPLGSSIDVKSLNVDTSSWYE
;
A
#
# COMPACT_ATOMS: atom_id res chain seq x y z
N MET A 1 45.99 -32.63 55.63
CA MET A 1 44.56 -32.70 55.27
C MET A 1 44.21 -31.40 54.58
N ALA A 2 44.09 -31.43 53.25
CA ALA A 2 43.80 -30.25 52.43
C ALA A 2 42.29 -30.20 52.15
N PHE A 3 41.65 -29.06 52.43
CA PHE A 3 40.31 -28.73 51.98
C PHE A 3 40.42 -27.93 50.68
N ALA A 4 39.86 -28.46 49.60
CA ALA A 4 39.66 -27.74 48.34
C ALA A 4 38.30 -27.03 48.37
N PRO A 5 38.17 -25.77 47.88
CA PRO A 5 36.87 -25.16 47.67
C PRO A 5 36.28 -25.61 46.33
N SER A 6 35.00 -25.98 46.36
CA SER A 6 34.18 -26.41 45.23
C SER A 6 33.93 -25.26 44.24
N SER A 7 34.44 -25.39 43.01
CA SER A 7 34.03 -24.59 41.86
C SER A 7 32.70 -25.10 41.32
N LEU A 8 31.59 -24.68 41.92
CA LEU A 8 30.26 -24.82 41.32
C LEU A 8 30.11 -23.73 40.25
N THR A 9 29.94 -24.20 39.02
CA THR A 9 30.04 -23.51 37.75
C THR A 9 28.86 -22.56 37.49
N LEU A 10 29.15 -21.25 37.37
CA LEU A 10 28.24 -20.24 36.81
C LEU A 10 27.70 -20.63 35.41
N THR A 11 28.41 -21.49 34.69
CA THR A 11 28.10 -21.92 33.32
C THR A 11 26.79 -22.71 33.18
N ASN A 12 26.36 -23.43 34.23
CA ASN A 12 25.16 -24.29 34.14
C ASN A 12 23.84 -23.54 34.31
N TYR A 13 23.85 -22.31 34.83
CA TYR A 13 22.66 -21.47 34.96
C TYR A 13 22.50 -20.47 33.81
N ILE A 14 23.59 -20.10 33.14
CA ILE A 14 23.58 -19.10 32.06
C ILE A 14 22.93 -19.63 30.77
N LEU A 15 23.16 -20.90 30.42
CA LEU A 15 22.59 -21.55 29.22
C LEU A 15 21.04 -21.61 29.21
N PRO A 16 20.36 -22.11 30.28
CA PRO A 16 18.90 -22.15 30.29
C PRO A 16 18.25 -20.76 30.39
N ILE A 17 18.90 -19.79 31.05
CA ILE A 17 18.42 -18.40 31.11
C ILE A 17 18.51 -17.75 29.73
N ASN A 18 19.63 -17.87 29.02
CA ASN A 18 19.76 -17.34 27.65
C ASN A 18 18.74 -17.97 26.69
N ARG A 19 18.41 -19.25 26.88
CA ARG A 19 17.39 -19.95 26.08
C ARG A 19 15.97 -19.44 26.40
N ALA A 20 15.64 -19.21 27.66
CA ALA A 20 14.36 -18.62 28.06
C ALA A 20 14.21 -17.16 27.61
N LEU A 21 15.30 -16.38 27.65
CA LEU A 21 15.32 -14.99 27.19
C LEU A 21 15.20 -14.90 25.65
N GLY A 22 15.87 -15.78 24.91
CA GLY A 22 15.69 -15.93 23.46
C GLY A 22 14.23 -16.21 23.10
N ASN A 23 13.60 -17.16 23.79
CA ASN A 23 12.19 -17.52 23.56
C ASN A 23 11.22 -16.34 23.77
N ILE A 24 11.48 -15.45 24.74
CA ILE A 24 10.62 -14.28 25.01
C ILE A 24 10.74 -13.24 23.89
N MET A 25 11.97 -12.97 23.41
CA MET A 25 12.21 -12.02 22.31
C MET A 25 11.70 -12.56 20.97
N GLU A 26 11.83 -13.87 20.72
CA GLU A 26 11.20 -14.55 19.57
C GLU A 26 9.67 -14.44 19.60
N GLY A 27 9.08 -14.38 20.79
CA GLY A 27 7.66 -14.10 20.99
C GLY A 27 7.23 -12.73 20.46
N LEU A 28 8.06 -11.69 20.60
CA LEU A 28 7.80 -10.38 20.01
C LEU A 28 7.80 -10.45 18.49
N GLN A 29 8.78 -11.13 17.90
CA GLN A 29 8.84 -11.30 16.45
C GLN A 29 7.56 -11.97 15.92
N SER A 30 7.19 -13.10 16.51
CA SER A 30 6.00 -13.86 16.10
C SER A 30 4.71 -13.03 16.22
N LYS A 31 4.64 -12.14 17.22
CA LYS A 31 3.48 -11.28 17.47
C LYS A 31 3.35 -10.14 16.47
N TYR A 32 4.45 -9.47 16.10
CA TYR A 32 4.39 -8.20 15.37
C TYR A 32 4.85 -8.26 13.92
N GLN A 33 5.66 -9.25 13.53
CA GLN A 33 6.30 -9.27 12.22
C GLN A 33 5.28 -9.33 11.09
N ILE A 34 4.22 -10.14 11.23
CA ILE A 34 3.18 -10.28 10.21
C ILE A 34 2.46 -8.94 10.00
N GLU A 35 2.09 -8.27 11.09
CA GLU A 35 1.34 -7.01 11.04
C GLU A 35 2.16 -5.90 10.37
N ILE A 36 3.40 -5.69 10.83
CA ILE A 36 4.30 -4.68 10.26
C ILE A 36 4.58 -5.02 8.78
N SER A 37 4.73 -6.30 8.43
CA SER A 37 5.03 -6.72 7.06
C SER A 37 3.92 -6.40 6.05
N LYS A 38 2.69 -6.11 6.49
CA LYS A 38 1.57 -5.77 5.59
C LYS A 38 1.85 -4.54 4.73
N ILE A 39 2.61 -3.57 5.25
CA ILE A 39 2.95 -2.35 4.52
C ILE A 39 4.31 -2.43 3.81
N LEU A 40 5.12 -3.45 4.10
CA LEU A 40 6.50 -3.55 3.59
C LEU A 40 6.54 -4.22 2.21
N THR A 41 7.47 -3.78 1.38
CA THR A 41 7.82 -4.49 0.15
C THR A 41 8.91 -5.54 0.41
N ASP A 42 9.02 -6.52 -0.49
CA ASP A 42 10.14 -7.46 -0.48
C ASP A 42 11.50 -6.75 -0.66
N GLY A 43 12.56 -7.44 -0.24
CA GLY A 43 13.93 -6.91 -0.21
C GLY A 43 14.24 -6.11 1.06
N PHE A 44 14.83 -4.93 0.89
CA PHE A 44 15.47 -4.17 1.97
C PHE A 44 14.58 -3.93 3.20
N GLU A 45 13.30 -3.58 3.02
CA GLU A 45 12.41 -3.26 4.17
C GLU A 45 12.16 -4.48 5.06
N LYS A 46 11.85 -5.64 4.48
CA LYS A 46 11.68 -6.89 5.23
C LYS A 46 13.01 -7.37 5.82
N GLU A 47 14.11 -7.24 5.08
CA GLU A 47 15.46 -7.56 5.58
C GLU A 47 15.83 -6.69 6.80
N LEU A 48 15.54 -5.39 6.76
CA LEU A 48 15.78 -4.48 7.87
C LEU A 48 14.94 -4.84 9.11
N LEU A 49 13.66 -5.18 8.93
CA LEU A 49 12.80 -5.64 10.03
C LEU A 49 13.37 -6.94 10.66
N ASN A 50 13.79 -7.90 9.83
CA ASN A 50 14.38 -9.15 10.30
C ASN A 50 15.70 -8.92 11.05
N ALA A 51 16.54 -8.01 10.54
CA ALA A 51 17.79 -7.61 11.20
C ALA A 51 17.52 -6.92 12.54
N ALA A 52 16.46 -6.11 12.65
CA ALA A 52 16.03 -5.51 13.90
C ALA A 52 15.63 -6.57 14.94
N PHE A 53 14.82 -7.57 14.56
CA PHE A 53 14.52 -8.68 15.48
C PHE A 53 15.75 -9.49 15.86
N THR A 54 16.66 -9.75 14.92
CA THR A 54 17.93 -10.43 15.21
C THR A 54 18.78 -9.64 16.22
N ASN A 55 18.77 -8.30 16.13
CA ASN A 55 19.47 -7.44 17.10
C ASN A 55 18.96 -7.64 18.54
N LEU A 56 17.65 -7.87 18.71
CA LEU A 56 17.06 -8.18 20.03
C LEU A 56 17.49 -9.53 20.59
N LEU A 57 18.06 -10.43 19.78
CA LEU A 57 18.55 -11.73 20.27
C LEU A 57 19.99 -11.67 20.80
N VAL A 58 20.69 -10.56 20.61
CA VAL A 58 22.11 -10.40 20.99
C VAL A 58 22.24 -9.36 22.12
N PRO A 59 22.37 -9.79 23.38
CA PRO A 59 22.50 -8.88 24.51
C PRO A 59 23.73 -7.98 24.38
N ASN A 60 23.53 -6.67 24.50
CA ASN A 60 24.58 -5.67 24.55
C ASN A 60 24.02 -4.35 25.15
N PRO A 61 24.87 -3.44 25.65
CA PRO A 61 24.40 -2.19 26.26
C PRO A 61 23.53 -1.28 25.38
N LEU A 62 23.59 -1.46 24.05
CA LEU A 62 22.85 -0.68 23.06
C LEU A 62 21.72 -1.47 22.39
N GLN A 63 21.38 -2.65 22.90
CA GLN A 63 20.42 -3.57 22.29
C GLN A 63 19.09 -2.88 21.97
N PHE A 64 18.50 -2.18 22.94
CA PHE A 64 17.25 -1.45 22.71
C PHE A 64 17.44 -0.24 21.78
N ASN A 65 18.50 0.55 21.95
CA ASN A 65 18.73 1.75 21.14
C ASN A 65 18.93 1.40 19.65
N ASN A 66 19.69 0.34 19.36
CA ASN A 66 19.89 -0.16 18.00
C ASN A 66 18.57 -0.67 17.39
N PHE A 67 17.76 -1.37 18.18
CA PHE A 67 16.44 -1.82 17.76
C PHE A 67 15.50 -0.65 17.44
N GLY A 68 15.38 0.32 18.34
CA GLY A 68 14.58 1.54 18.13
C GLY A 68 15.05 2.33 16.92
N TYR A 69 16.36 2.44 16.72
CA TYR A 69 16.95 3.06 15.52
C TYR A 69 16.52 2.34 14.25
N ALA A 70 16.59 1.00 14.22
CA ALA A 70 16.18 0.22 13.07
C ALA A 70 14.69 0.40 12.72
N LEU A 71 13.79 0.42 13.71
CA LEU A 71 12.36 0.65 13.47
C LEU A 71 12.05 2.08 13.00
N ARG A 72 12.72 3.09 13.55
CA ARG A 72 12.61 4.47 13.06
C ARG A 72 13.05 4.57 11.60
N GLU A 73 14.18 3.96 11.26
CA GLU A 73 14.69 3.94 9.89
C GLU A 73 13.76 3.16 8.95
N LEU A 74 13.19 2.05 9.40
CA LEU A 74 12.19 1.29 8.65
C LEU A 74 10.98 2.19 8.27
N ILE A 75 10.38 2.88 9.24
CA ILE A 75 9.27 3.81 8.98
C ILE A 75 9.68 4.95 8.05
N ARG A 76 10.91 5.46 8.19
CA ARG A 76 11.45 6.45 7.26
C ARG A 76 11.49 5.90 5.84
N HIS A 77 12.02 4.70 5.64
CA HIS A 77 12.10 4.06 4.32
C HIS A 77 10.71 3.82 3.71
N VAL A 78 9.77 3.28 4.49
CA VAL A 78 8.37 3.09 4.07
C VAL A 78 7.75 4.41 3.62
N LEU A 79 7.87 5.48 4.41
CA LEU A 79 7.32 6.79 4.03
C LEU A 79 7.97 7.38 2.79
N HIS A 80 9.26 7.18 2.59
CA HIS A 80 9.94 7.64 1.38
C HIS A 80 9.49 6.89 0.13
N ARG A 81 9.20 5.59 0.25
CA ARG A 81 8.63 4.78 -0.84
C ARG A 81 7.19 5.16 -1.14
N LEU A 82 6.36 5.32 -0.11
CA LEU A 82 4.94 5.71 -0.26
C LEU A 82 4.79 7.13 -0.78
N ALA A 83 5.76 8.01 -0.49
CA ALA A 83 5.75 9.40 -0.90
C ALA A 83 7.09 9.83 -1.53
N PRO A 84 7.36 9.40 -2.78
CA PRO A 84 8.56 9.79 -3.51
C PRO A 84 8.63 11.31 -3.73
N ASN A 85 9.83 11.88 -3.70
CA ASN A 85 10.02 13.32 -3.81
C ASN A 85 9.46 13.90 -5.12
N ASP A 86 9.65 13.19 -6.22
CA ASP A 86 9.28 13.70 -7.55
C ASP A 86 7.77 13.68 -7.74
N GLU A 87 7.08 12.68 -7.18
CA GLU A 87 5.62 12.62 -7.13
C GLU A 87 5.05 13.74 -6.26
N ILE A 88 5.57 13.94 -5.05
CA ILE A 88 5.12 15.05 -4.18
C ILE A 88 5.31 16.39 -4.88
N LYS A 89 6.46 16.62 -5.54
CA LYS A 89 6.73 17.86 -6.28
C LYS A 89 5.74 18.12 -7.41
N ALA A 90 5.24 17.07 -8.04
CA ALA A 90 4.29 17.17 -9.14
C ALA A 90 2.85 17.44 -8.65
N CYS A 91 2.56 17.32 -7.35
CA CYS A 91 1.23 17.60 -6.82
C CYS A 91 0.87 19.08 -6.89
N ALA A 92 -0.33 19.39 -7.35
CA ALA A 92 -0.84 20.77 -7.40
C ALA A 92 -0.91 21.46 -6.03
N TRP A 93 -1.10 20.68 -4.96
CA TRP A 93 -1.17 21.19 -3.59
C TRP A 93 0.20 21.40 -2.93
N PHE A 94 1.30 20.92 -3.54
CA PHE A 94 2.61 20.97 -2.91
C PHE A 94 3.21 22.38 -2.93
N LYS A 95 3.83 22.74 -1.81
CA LYS A 95 4.64 23.96 -1.67
C LYS A 95 5.89 23.61 -0.87
N PRO A 96 7.09 23.93 -1.36
CA PRO A 96 8.31 23.62 -0.63
C PRO A 96 8.36 24.39 0.70
N ASP A 97 8.81 23.73 1.76
CA ASP A 97 9.01 24.37 3.06
C ASP A 97 10.44 24.94 3.16
N PRO A 98 10.61 26.27 3.32
CA PRO A 98 11.93 26.90 3.38
C PRO A 98 12.74 26.50 4.63
N THR A 99 12.10 25.95 5.65
CA THR A 99 12.76 25.45 6.87
C THR A 99 13.25 24.00 6.72
N SER A 100 12.82 23.28 5.68
CA SER A 100 13.28 21.93 5.39
C SER A 100 14.52 21.94 4.51
N ARG A 101 15.53 21.13 4.88
CA ARG A 101 16.79 20.99 4.13
C ARG A 101 16.60 20.59 2.67
N ASN A 102 15.54 19.83 2.36
CA ASN A 102 15.23 19.36 1.01
C ASN A 102 13.88 19.89 0.48
N GLY A 103 13.27 20.84 1.19
CA GLY A 103 11.96 21.42 0.83
C GLY A 103 10.74 20.55 1.16
N PHE A 104 10.93 19.31 1.64
CA PHE A 104 9.83 18.40 1.99
C PHE A 104 9.70 18.25 3.50
N THR A 105 8.47 18.30 4.01
CA THR A 105 8.18 18.00 5.42
C THR A 105 7.64 16.58 5.59
N ARG A 106 7.75 16.04 6.81
CA ARG A 106 7.12 14.76 7.18
C ARG A 106 5.59 14.83 6.97
N LYS A 107 4.97 15.98 7.29
CA LYS A 107 3.54 16.20 7.10
C LYS A 107 3.14 16.06 5.62
N GLN A 108 3.94 16.61 4.71
CA GLN A 108 3.68 16.49 3.26
C GLN A 108 3.83 15.06 2.77
N ARG A 109 4.80 14.29 3.29
CA ARG A 109 4.92 12.86 2.97
C ARG A 109 3.73 12.06 3.44
N ILE A 110 3.29 12.27 4.68
CA ILE A 110 2.09 11.62 5.22
C ILE A 110 0.87 11.97 4.37
N LYS A 111 0.67 13.26 4.08
CA LYS A 111 -0.42 13.72 3.22
C LYS A 111 -0.43 13.00 1.87
N TYR A 112 0.71 12.95 1.18
CA TYR A 112 0.81 12.22 -0.09
C TYR A 112 0.58 10.72 0.08
N ALA A 113 1.13 10.10 1.13
CA ALA A 113 0.92 8.68 1.42
C ALA A 113 -0.55 8.34 1.71
N ILE A 114 -1.37 9.30 2.12
CA ILE A 114 -2.81 9.14 2.31
C ILE A 114 -3.56 9.41 1.00
N GLN A 115 -3.45 10.63 0.45
CA GLN A 115 -4.35 11.11 -0.61
C GLN A 115 -3.70 11.28 -2.00
N GLY A 116 -2.40 11.01 -2.12
CA GLY A 116 -1.63 11.30 -3.34
C GLY A 116 -1.76 12.77 -3.76
N GLY A 117 -1.96 13.00 -5.06
CA GLY A 117 -2.13 14.33 -5.64
C GLY A 117 -3.51 14.97 -5.49
N LEU A 118 -4.48 14.26 -4.89
CA LEU A 118 -5.85 14.79 -4.73
C LEU A 118 -5.85 16.06 -3.87
N SER A 119 -6.75 16.99 -4.21
CA SER A 119 -6.89 18.25 -3.48
C SER A 119 -7.65 18.08 -2.17
N ASP A 120 -7.35 18.91 -1.17
CA ASP A 120 -8.03 18.87 0.14
C ASP A 120 -9.54 19.14 0.00
N PHE A 121 -9.92 19.97 -0.97
CA PHE A 121 -11.33 20.22 -1.28
C PHE A 121 -12.01 18.96 -1.78
N TYR A 122 -11.38 18.21 -2.69
CA TYR A 122 -11.95 16.97 -3.21
C TYR A 122 -12.10 15.92 -2.09
N ILE A 123 -11.04 15.71 -1.30
CA ILE A 123 -11.07 14.78 -0.16
C ILE A 123 -12.20 15.12 0.83
N LYS A 124 -12.31 16.38 1.24
CA LYS A 124 -13.31 16.79 2.25
C LYS A 124 -14.72 16.92 1.70
N SER A 125 -14.87 17.60 0.55
CA SER A 125 -16.18 18.01 0.04
C SER A 125 -16.79 17.04 -0.97
N LYS A 126 -15.99 16.17 -1.59
CA LYS A 126 -16.48 15.14 -2.53
C LYS A 126 -16.46 13.76 -1.91
N LEU A 127 -15.33 13.35 -1.35
CA LEU A 127 -15.22 12.02 -0.71
C LEU A 127 -15.78 11.98 0.72
N GLY A 128 -16.04 13.14 1.34
CA GLY A 128 -16.59 13.21 2.69
C GLY A 128 -15.61 12.80 3.80
N ILE A 129 -14.31 12.82 3.52
CA ILE A 129 -13.26 12.43 4.48
C ILE A 129 -12.67 13.71 5.10
N ASP A 130 -13.04 14.02 6.34
CA ASP A 130 -12.69 15.27 7.02
C ASP A 130 -11.55 15.16 8.05
N ASP A 131 -11.13 13.94 8.39
CA ASP A 131 -10.17 13.61 9.44
C ASP A 131 -8.70 13.48 8.97
N VAL A 132 -8.41 13.59 7.67
CA VAL A 132 -7.03 13.44 7.12
C VAL A 132 -6.02 14.34 7.82
N ASP A 133 -6.40 15.57 8.15
CA ASP A 133 -5.53 16.51 8.86
C ASP A 133 -5.25 16.09 10.32
N GLU A 134 -6.21 15.45 10.98
CA GLU A 134 -6.11 14.97 12.36
C GLU A 134 -5.27 13.70 12.41
N VAL A 135 -5.58 12.71 11.56
CA VAL A 135 -4.78 11.49 11.39
C VAL A 135 -3.33 11.83 11.02
N SER A 136 -3.12 12.83 10.17
CA SER A 136 -1.77 13.30 9.82
C SER A 136 -0.99 13.83 11.04
N LYS A 137 -1.65 14.52 11.98
CA LYS A 137 -1.01 15.00 13.22
C LYS A 137 -0.67 13.84 14.14
N GLU A 138 -1.55 12.85 14.25
CA GLU A 138 -1.30 11.65 15.06
C GLU A 138 -0.11 10.84 14.52
N LEU A 139 -0.06 10.61 13.20
CA LEU A 139 1.05 9.93 12.54
C LEU A 139 2.38 10.67 12.75
N LEU A 140 2.38 12.01 12.76
CA LEU A 140 3.56 12.80 13.11
C LEU A 140 3.99 12.56 14.57
N GLY A 141 3.04 12.56 15.51
CA GLY A 141 3.31 12.27 16.92
C GLY A 141 3.91 10.87 17.12
N ILE A 142 3.43 9.88 16.36
CA ILE A 142 3.99 8.52 16.36
C ILE A 142 5.44 8.53 15.86
N ILE A 143 5.75 9.23 14.76
CA ILE A 143 7.13 9.36 14.27
C ILE A 143 8.03 10.01 15.31
N ASP A 144 7.53 11.03 16.02
CA ASP A 144 8.31 11.72 17.06
C ASP A 144 8.56 10.82 18.28
N LEU A 145 7.58 9.99 18.66
CA LEU A 145 7.76 8.96 19.68
C LEU A 145 8.81 7.93 19.24
N LEU A 146 8.75 7.42 17.99
CA LEU A 146 9.77 6.51 17.46
C LEU A 146 11.16 7.13 17.45
N ASN A 147 11.28 8.44 17.16
CA ASN A 147 12.57 9.14 17.24
C ASN A 147 13.13 9.11 18.67
N SER A 148 12.30 9.30 19.70
CA SER A 148 12.78 9.32 21.10
C SER A 148 13.40 8.00 21.56
N TYR A 149 12.94 6.85 21.04
CA TYR A 149 13.52 5.54 21.37
C TYR A 149 14.97 5.37 20.87
N THR A 150 15.42 6.24 19.97
CA THR A 150 16.79 6.21 19.44
C THR A 150 17.80 6.97 20.30
N HIS A 151 17.35 7.77 21.26
CA HIS A 151 18.24 8.56 22.10
C HIS A 151 18.94 7.66 23.13
N ILE A 152 20.26 7.74 23.17
CA ILE A 152 21.07 6.99 24.14
C ILE A 152 21.14 7.81 25.42
N GLU A 153 20.44 7.37 26.46
CA GLU A 153 20.38 8.01 27.76
C GLU A 153 20.67 6.99 28.88
N LEU A 154 20.92 7.48 30.11
CA LEU A 154 21.17 6.62 31.27
C LEU A 154 20.05 5.58 31.51
N HIS A 155 18.82 5.90 31.15
CA HIS A 155 17.66 5.05 31.37
C HIS A 155 17.37 4.09 30.19
N THR A 156 18.16 4.14 29.11
CA THR A 156 18.05 3.24 27.95
C THR A 156 19.33 2.43 27.69
N PHE A 157 20.47 2.88 28.24
CA PHE A 157 21.77 2.24 28.10
C PHE A 157 22.00 1.17 29.16
N ASP A 158 22.49 0.00 28.74
CA ASP A 158 22.81 -1.14 29.62
C ASP A 158 21.69 -1.54 30.58
N ILE A 159 20.45 -1.47 30.07
CA ILE A 159 19.23 -1.81 30.82
C ILE A 159 19.04 -3.32 30.93
N SER A 160 18.23 -3.75 31.90
CA SER A 160 17.92 -5.15 32.11
C SER A 160 17.13 -5.75 30.92
N THR A 161 17.22 -7.06 30.71
CA THR A 161 16.50 -7.73 29.63
C THR A 161 14.97 -7.57 29.73
N SER A 162 14.42 -7.49 30.94
CA SER A 162 13.00 -7.20 31.14
C SER A 162 12.62 -5.80 30.64
N GLU A 163 13.49 -4.81 30.86
CA GLU A 163 13.29 -3.46 30.36
C GLU A 163 13.49 -3.37 28.84
N VAL A 164 14.48 -4.10 28.28
CA VAL A 164 14.61 -4.24 26.81
C VAL A 164 13.31 -4.80 26.23
N TYR A 165 12.77 -5.87 26.80
CA TYR A 165 11.52 -6.47 26.33
C TYR A 165 10.35 -5.48 26.41
N ARG A 166 10.18 -4.79 27.54
CA ARG A 166 9.10 -3.81 27.75
C ARG A 166 9.18 -2.70 26.70
N LEU A 167 10.34 -2.07 26.55
CA LEU A 167 10.56 -0.97 25.62
C LEU A 167 10.47 -1.41 24.16
N ALA A 168 11.00 -2.59 23.81
CA ALA A 168 10.87 -3.15 22.46
C ALA A 168 9.39 -3.42 22.13
N ASN A 169 8.62 -3.97 23.07
CA ASN A 169 7.19 -4.18 22.92
C ASN A 169 6.42 -2.86 22.74
N GLU A 170 6.75 -1.82 23.51
CA GLU A 170 6.17 -0.47 23.32
C GLU A 170 6.50 0.08 21.92
N CYS A 171 7.77 0.03 21.52
CA CYS A 171 8.23 0.50 20.21
C CYS A 171 7.56 -0.24 19.04
N LEU A 172 7.37 -1.56 19.17
CA LEU A 172 6.65 -2.38 18.19
C LEU A 172 5.16 -2.04 18.13
N ASN A 173 4.50 -1.84 19.26
CA ASN A 173 3.10 -1.38 19.28
C ASN A 173 2.95 0.00 18.63
N THR A 174 3.85 0.93 18.91
CA THR A 174 3.88 2.25 18.26
C THR A 174 4.08 2.11 16.74
N THR A 175 4.93 1.19 16.31
CA THR A 175 5.17 0.91 14.88
C THR A 175 3.93 0.33 14.23
N VAL A 176 3.25 -0.65 14.85
CA VAL A 176 1.98 -1.20 14.34
C VAL A 176 0.91 -0.12 14.28
N SER A 177 0.76 0.71 15.32
CA SER A 177 -0.21 1.80 15.31
C SER A 177 0.01 2.78 14.15
N PHE A 178 1.27 3.02 13.74
CA PHE A 178 1.57 3.79 12.54
C PHE A 178 1.06 3.09 11.28
N VAL A 179 1.37 1.79 11.13
CA VAL A 179 0.98 0.97 9.97
C VAL A 179 -0.54 0.90 9.84
N ASP A 180 -1.25 0.59 10.92
CA ASP A 180 -2.70 0.47 10.93
C ASP A 180 -3.34 1.79 10.51
N LYS A 181 -2.97 2.89 11.16
CA LYS A 181 -3.57 4.21 10.89
C LYS A 181 -3.35 4.67 9.45
N ILE A 182 -2.12 4.52 8.92
CA ILE A 182 -1.84 4.99 7.56
C ILE A 182 -2.50 4.11 6.49
N THR A 183 -2.63 2.80 6.74
CA THR A 183 -3.29 1.87 5.82
C THR A 183 -4.80 2.04 5.84
N GLU A 184 -5.40 2.21 7.03
CA GLU A 184 -6.84 2.44 7.22
C GLU A 184 -7.31 3.70 6.50
N ILE A 185 -6.70 4.86 6.79
CA ILE A 185 -7.11 6.11 6.15
C ILE A 185 -6.88 6.10 4.64
N ARG A 186 -5.82 5.42 4.16
CA ARG A 186 -5.57 5.25 2.74
C ARG A 186 -6.60 4.35 2.08
N SER A 187 -7.05 3.28 2.75
CA SER A 187 -8.14 2.43 2.28
C SER A 187 -9.43 3.23 2.15
N ASN A 188 -9.79 4.00 3.18
CA ASN A 188 -10.99 4.85 3.16
C ASN A 188 -10.98 5.82 1.97
N VAL A 189 -9.82 6.42 1.66
CA VAL A 189 -9.66 7.27 0.47
C VAL A 189 -9.83 6.48 -0.83
N ILE A 190 -9.24 5.28 -0.93
CA ILE A 190 -9.36 4.42 -2.11
C ILE A 190 -10.81 4.00 -2.34
N ASP A 191 -11.49 3.55 -1.29
CA ASP A 191 -12.87 3.07 -1.35
C ASP A 191 -13.81 4.20 -1.77
N ALA A 192 -13.66 5.38 -1.16
CA ALA A 192 -14.45 6.56 -1.53
C ALA A 192 -14.18 7.03 -2.98
N ILE A 193 -12.95 6.89 -3.48
CA ILE A 193 -12.64 7.17 -4.89
C ILE A 193 -13.37 6.19 -5.81
N VAL A 194 -13.34 4.89 -5.51
CA VAL A 194 -14.02 3.88 -6.34
C VAL A 194 -15.53 4.14 -6.39
N GLU A 195 -16.11 4.61 -5.29
CA GLU A 195 -17.52 5.00 -5.23
C GLU A 195 -17.84 6.31 -5.99
N ASP A 196 -16.94 7.30 -5.99
CA ASP A 196 -17.14 8.59 -6.69
C ASP A 196 -16.87 8.52 -8.20
N VAL A 197 -15.99 7.61 -8.65
CA VAL A 197 -15.73 7.42 -10.09
C VAL A 197 -17.01 6.92 -10.77
N ASP A 198 -17.55 7.75 -11.67
CA ASP A 198 -18.78 7.45 -12.40
C ASP A 198 -18.60 6.23 -13.29
N ARG A 199 -19.27 5.14 -12.89
CA ARG A 199 -19.33 3.88 -13.63
C ARG A 199 -19.70 4.06 -15.10
N SER A 200 -20.67 4.93 -15.39
CA SER A 200 -21.13 5.15 -16.77
C SER A 200 -20.09 5.81 -17.66
N LEU A 201 -19.22 6.66 -17.09
CA LEU A 201 -18.10 7.27 -17.83
C LEU A 201 -17.03 6.23 -18.14
N VAL A 202 -16.75 5.34 -17.20
CA VAL A 202 -15.82 4.21 -17.40
C VAL A 202 -16.34 3.30 -18.50
N GLU A 203 -17.59 2.84 -18.41
CA GLU A 203 -18.21 1.93 -19.38
C GLU A 203 -18.23 2.54 -20.78
N LYS A 204 -18.56 3.83 -20.90
CA LYS A 204 -18.51 4.54 -22.18
C LYS A 204 -17.11 4.56 -22.80
N VAL A 205 -16.08 4.88 -22.00
CA VAL A 205 -14.69 4.92 -22.48
C VAL A 205 -14.23 3.53 -22.94
N LEU A 206 -14.63 2.48 -22.23
CA LEU A 206 -14.36 1.10 -22.62
C LEU A 206 -15.08 0.75 -23.93
N MET A 207 -16.34 1.12 -24.08
CA MET A 207 -17.16 0.82 -25.27
C MET A 207 -16.54 1.41 -26.54
N GLU A 208 -15.98 2.62 -26.44
CA GLU A 208 -15.28 3.29 -27.54
C GLU A 208 -13.91 2.65 -27.86
N SER A 209 -13.38 1.81 -26.97
CA SER A 209 -12.02 1.24 -27.06
C SER A 209 -11.97 -0.25 -27.39
N VAL A 210 -13.10 -0.98 -27.33
CA VAL A 210 -13.14 -2.43 -27.66
C VAL A 210 -12.93 -2.64 -29.15
N GLU A 211 -11.67 -2.87 -29.52
CA GLU A 211 -11.28 -3.21 -30.89
C GLU A 211 -11.07 -4.72 -31.08
N GLU A 212 -10.65 -5.47 -30.05
CA GLU A 212 -10.20 -6.87 -30.18
C GLU A 212 -11.31 -7.86 -30.55
N VAL A 213 -12.57 -7.61 -30.19
CA VAL A 213 -13.72 -8.45 -30.61
C VAL A 213 -13.86 -8.46 -32.15
N MET A 214 -13.30 -7.45 -32.84
CA MET A 214 -13.43 -7.29 -34.30
C MET A 214 -12.88 -8.46 -35.11
N GLU A 215 -12.03 -9.31 -34.53
CA GLU A 215 -11.42 -10.44 -35.24
C GLU A 215 -12.32 -11.69 -35.31
N LEU A 216 -13.41 -11.75 -34.54
CA LEU A 216 -14.28 -12.93 -34.48
C LEU A 216 -15.33 -13.01 -35.60
N SER A 217 -15.64 -11.89 -36.25
CA SER A 217 -16.77 -11.77 -37.20
C SER A 217 -16.46 -10.84 -38.37
N THR A 218 -17.30 -10.87 -39.43
CA THR A 218 -17.12 -9.95 -40.57
C THR A 218 -17.53 -8.52 -40.19
N HIS A 219 -18.52 -8.40 -39.31
CA HIS A 219 -18.95 -7.16 -38.68
C HIS A 219 -19.41 -7.49 -37.26
N GLN A 220 -19.32 -6.52 -36.36
CA GLN A 220 -19.81 -6.66 -35.00
C GLN A 220 -20.63 -5.45 -34.57
N HIS A 221 -21.44 -5.65 -33.54
CA HIS A 221 -22.03 -4.58 -32.76
C HIS A 221 -21.71 -4.81 -31.29
N ILE A 222 -21.18 -3.81 -30.60
CA ILE A 222 -21.06 -3.84 -29.14
C ILE A 222 -22.38 -3.30 -28.60
N ASP A 223 -23.10 -4.14 -27.86
CA ASP A 223 -24.40 -3.80 -27.28
C ASP A 223 -24.19 -2.96 -26.02
N ASP A 224 -23.38 -3.48 -25.09
CA ASP A 224 -23.10 -2.84 -23.81
C ASP A 224 -21.78 -3.32 -23.19
N ILE A 225 -21.28 -2.57 -22.21
CA ILE A 225 -20.17 -2.97 -21.35
C ILE A 225 -20.56 -2.73 -19.90
N TYR A 226 -20.43 -3.77 -19.09
CA TYR A 226 -20.70 -3.73 -17.67
C TYR A 226 -19.41 -3.81 -16.88
N SER A 227 -19.15 -2.81 -16.04
CA SER A 227 -18.09 -2.89 -15.05
C SER A 227 -18.58 -3.58 -13.77
N GLU A 228 -17.87 -4.61 -13.35
CA GLU A 228 -18.22 -5.44 -12.20
C GLU A 228 -17.33 -5.12 -10.99
N GLU A 229 -16.03 -5.00 -11.24
CA GLU A 229 -15.01 -4.73 -10.24
C GLU A 229 -14.14 -3.55 -10.70
N SER A 230 -13.87 -2.62 -9.78
CA SER A 230 -12.97 -1.50 -10.00
C SER A 230 -12.01 -1.38 -8.82
N ARG A 231 -10.71 -1.27 -9.10
CA ARG A 231 -9.67 -1.23 -8.07
C ARG A 231 -8.65 -0.14 -8.37
N VAL A 232 -8.45 0.77 -7.42
CA VAL A 232 -7.37 1.75 -7.51
C VAL A 232 -6.04 1.06 -7.23
N ILE A 233 -5.14 1.07 -8.21
CA ILE A 233 -3.81 0.48 -8.11
C ILE A 233 -2.81 1.48 -7.55
N LYS A 234 -2.90 2.75 -7.99
CA LYS A 234 -2.00 3.82 -7.58
C LYS A 234 -2.73 5.16 -7.61
N ILE A 235 -2.52 5.96 -6.58
CA ILE A 235 -2.87 7.39 -6.57
C ILE A 235 -1.57 8.17 -6.80
N GLY A 236 -1.42 8.77 -7.98
CA GLY A 236 -0.25 9.57 -8.36
C GLY A 236 -0.44 11.05 -8.05
N ALA A 237 0.44 11.88 -8.62
CA ALA A 237 0.41 13.33 -8.42
C ALA A 237 -0.70 14.09 -9.17
N SER A 238 -1.12 13.60 -10.34
CA SER A 238 -2.11 14.27 -11.21
C SER A 238 -3.12 13.30 -11.83
N SER A 239 -3.02 12.02 -11.52
CA SER A 239 -3.92 10.98 -11.98
C SER A 239 -3.86 9.78 -11.04
N LEU A 240 -4.83 8.88 -11.16
CA LEU A 240 -4.80 7.57 -10.54
C LEU A 240 -4.85 6.47 -11.60
N GLN A 241 -4.30 5.32 -11.26
CA GLN A 241 -4.43 4.10 -12.05
C GLN A 241 -5.57 3.26 -11.48
N LEU A 242 -6.52 2.90 -12.33
CA LEU A 242 -7.71 2.14 -12.01
C LEU A 242 -7.71 0.88 -12.89
N ASP A 243 -7.75 -0.29 -12.27
CA ASP A 243 -8.00 -1.54 -12.99
C ASP A 243 -9.50 -1.86 -12.89
N VAL A 244 -10.07 -2.25 -14.03
CA VAL A 244 -11.49 -2.56 -14.17
C VAL A 244 -11.63 -3.97 -14.74
N LYS A 245 -12.51 -4.76 -14.15
CA LYS A 245 -12.98 -6.02 -14.73
C LYS A 245 -14.47 -5.91 -15.00
N GLY A 246 -14.90 -6.58 -16.04
CA GLY A 246 -16.28 -6.56 -16.44
C GLY A 246 -16.57 -7.56 -17.54
N THR A 247 -17.68 -7.31 -18.22
CA THR A 247 -18.15 -8.11 -19.34
C THR A 247 -18.54 -7.17 -20.48
N VAL A 248 -18.18 -7.55 -21.71
CA VAL A 248 -18.69 -6.92 -22.94
C VAL A 248 -19.75 -7.82 -23.56
N GLU A 249 -20.89 -7.24 -23.90
CA GLU A 249 -21.94 -7.90 -24.67
C GLU A 249 -21.85 -7.44 -26.13
N CYS A 250 -21.91 -8.40 -27.06
CA CYS A 250 -21.78 -8.11 -28.48
C CYS A 250 -22.61 -9.03 -29.36
N GLU A 251 -22.94 -8.51 -30.54
CA GLU A 251 -23.57 -9.24 -31.63
C GLU A 251 -22.53 -9.48 -32.74
N LEU A 252 -22.19 -10.74 -32.98
CA LEU A 252 -21.27 -11.20 -34.03
C LEU A 252 -22.04 -11.44 -35.32
N LEU A 253 -21.68 -10.72 -36.39
CA LEU A 253 -22.41 -10.76 -37.66
C LEU A 253 -21.56 -11.39 -38.77
N TYR A 254 -22.11 -12.44 -39.38
CA TYR A 254 -21.50 -13.20 -40.46
C TYR A 254 -22.25 -12.99 -41.78
N GLY A 255 -21.49 -12.81 -42.86
CA GLY A 255 -22.02 -12.54 -44.19
C GLY A 255 -21.98 -11.06 -44.59
N SER A 256 -22.03 -10.80 -45.89
CA SER A 256 -22.01 -9.44 -46.43
C SER A 256 -23.30 -8.68 -46.11
N ALA A 257 -23.30 -7.36 -46.29
CA ALA A 257 -24.53 -6.57 -46.18
C ALA A 257 -25.62 -7.01 -47.18
N SER A 258 -25.25 -7.65 -48.31
CA SER A 258 -26.22 -8.21 -49.25
C SER A 258 -26.82 -9.51 -48.74
N ASP A 259 -26.02 -10.38 -48.11
CA ASP A 259 -26.47 -11.67 -47.58
C ASP A 259 -27.46 -11.43 -46.43
N ARG A 260 -27.14 -10.49 -45.53
CA ARG A 260 -28.06 -10.07 -44.46
C ARG A 260 -29.38 -9.49 -44.97
N ARG A 261 -29.38 -8.76 -46.10
CA ARG A 261 -30.62 -8.24 -46.72
C ARG A 261 -31.48 -9.34 -47.37
N ARG A 262 -30.89 -10.48 -47.68
CA ARG A 262 -31.57 -11.63 -48.30
C ARG A 262 -31.91 -12.72 -47.28
N ASP A 263 -31.66 -12.48 -46.00
CA ASP A 263 -31.81 -13.46 -44.91
C ASP A 263 -30.84 -14.66 -45.04
N ASP A 264 -29.75 -14.48 -45.78
CA ASP A 264 -28.68 -15.47 -46.00
C ASP A 264 -27.48 -15.26 -45.03
N GLY A 265 -27.55 -14.25 -44.15
CA GLY A 265 -26.54 -13.98 -43.12
C GLY A 265 -26.84 -14.65 -41.77
N ALA A 266 -25.89 -14.62 -40.85
CA ALA A 266 -26.08 -15.12 -39.49
C ALA A 266 -25.69 -14.07 -38.45
N SER A 267 -26.41 -14.06 -37.34
CA SER A 267 -26.12 -13.25 -36.15
C SER A 267 -26.04 -14.14 -34.92
N ILE A 268 -25.07 -13.89 -34.05
CA ILE A 268 -24.86 -14.62 -32.80
C ILE A 268 -24.56 -13.61 -31.70
N SER A 269 -25.39 -13.59 -30.65
CA SER A 269 -25.15 -12.79 -29.45
C SER A 269 -24.21 -13.54 -28.52
N GLU A 270 -23.16 -12.88 -28.06
CA GLU A 270 -22.16 -13.43 -27.14
C GLU A 270 -21.71 -12.40 -26.11
N SER A 271 -21.13 -12.90 -25.02
CA SER A 271 -20.54 -12.07 -23.98
C SER A 271 -19.15 -12.55 -23.61
N PHE A 272 -18.21 -11.62 -23.47
CA PHE A 272 -16.81 -11.94 -23.16
C PHE A 272 -16.32 -11.17 -21.93
N PRO A 273 -15.53 -11.79 -21.04
CA PRO A 273 -14.88 -11.08 -19.95
C PRO A 273 -13.91 -10.04 -20.48
N ILE A 274 -13.85 -8.88 -19.82
CA ILE A 274 -12.89 -7.81 -20.11
C ILE A 274 -12.03 -7.46 -18.90
N GLN A 275 -10.81 -7.06 -19.19
CA GLN A 275 -9.89 -6.48 -18.21
C GLN A 275 -9.27 -5.22 -18.81
N ALA A 276 -9.40 -4.10 -18.09
CA ALA A 276 -8.87 -2.82 -18.52
C ALA A 276 -8.00 -2.18 -17.44
N SER A 277 -6.92 -1.51 -17.87
CA SER A 277 -6.14 -0.62 -17.01
C SER A 277 -6.30 0.80 -17.51
N LEU A 278 -6.78 1.67 -16.63
CA LEU A 278 -7.20 3.03 -16.92
C LEU A 278 -6.35 4.02 -16.14
N ASN A 279 -6.10 5.18 -16.73
CA ASN A 279 -5.50 6.33 -16.06
C ASN A 279 -6.53 7.45 -15.97
N VAL A 280 -7.05 7.69 -14.76
CA VAL A 280 -8.06 8.72 -14.51
C VAL A 280 -7.35 10.00 -14.07
N VAL A 281 -7.45 11.06 -14.88
CA VAL A 281 -6.79 12.34 -14.62
C VAL A 281 -7.56 13.11 -13.53
N PHE A 282 -6.83 13.81 -12.65
CA PHE A 282 -7.40 14.67 -11.61
C PHE A 282 -7.94 15.97 -12.20
N GLN A 283 -9.02 15.85 -12.95
CA GLN A 283 -9.81 16.93 -13.52
C GLN A 283 -11.22 16.87 -12.92
N ALA A 284 -11.88 18.02 -12.80
CA ALA A 284 -13.25 18.09 -12.29
C ALA A 284 -14.27 18.03 -13.46
N PRO A 285 -15.31 17.18 -13.39
CA PRO A 285 -15.52 16.11 -12.40
C PRO A 285 -14.52 14.96 -12.60
N LEU A 286 -14.20 14.23 -11.52
CA LEU A 286 -13.30 13.07 -11.62
C LEU A 286 -13.92 12.03 -12.58
N GLY A 287 -13.10 11.40 -13.41
CA GLY A 287 -13.58 10.49 -14.48
C GLY A 287 -13.94 11.19 -15.79
N SER A 288 -13.93 12.53 -15.86
CA SER A 288 -14.17 13.25 -17.12
C SER A 288 -13.05 13.11 -18.16
N SER A 289 -11.86 12.69 -17.74
CA SER A 289 -10.71 12.43 -18.62
C SER A 289 -10.04 11.13 -18.17
N ILE A 290 -10.18 10.09 -19.00
CA ILE A 290 -9.68 8.75 -18.74
C ILE A 290 -8.87 8.29 -19.96
N ASP A 291 -7.62 7.91 -19.75
CA ASP A 291 -6.83 7.24 -20.78
C ASP A 291 -6.90 5.73 -20.58
N VAL A 292 -7.29 4.97 -21.61
CA VAL A 292 -7.16 3.52 -21.63
C VAL A 292 -5.69 3.16 -21.88
N LYS A 293 -5.05 2.49 -20.92
CA LYS A 293 -3.66 2.03 -21.05
C LYS A 293 -3.59 0.64 -21.67
N SER A 294 -4.52 -0.21 -21.30
CA SER A 294 -4.71 -1.52 -21.89
C SER A 294 -6.17 -1.93 -21.74
N LEU A 295 -6.67 -2.67 -22.72
CA LEU A 295 -7.96 -3.32 -22.69
C LEU A 295 -7.76 -4.68 -23.34
N ASN A 296 -8.17 -5.73 -22.64
CA ASN A 296 -8.13 -7.08 -23.15
C ASN A 296 -9.53 -7.70 -23.06
N VAL A 297 -9.95 -8.37 -24.14
CA VAL A 297 -11.17 -9.16 -24.18
C VAL A 297 -10.81 -10.64 -24.25
N ASP A 298 -11.28 -11.44 -23.31
CA ASP A 298 -11.04 -12.88 -23.29
C ASP A 298 -12.08 -13.61 -24.15
N THR A 299 -11.69 -13.94 -25.38
CA THR A 299 -12.55 -14.67 -26.34
C THR A 299 -12.26 -16.17 -26.37
N SER A 300 -11.54 -16.71 -25.39
CA SER A 300 -11.14 -18.12 -25.40
C SER A 300 -12.34 -19.08 -25.46
N SER A 301 -13.44 -18.73 -24.79
CA SER A 301 -14.69 -19.50 -24.77
C SER A 301 -15.31 -19.71 -26.15
N TRP A 302 -15.00 -18.87 -27.15
CA TRP A 302 -15.52 -19.01 -28.51
C TRP A 302 -14.92 -20.20 -29.28
N TYR A 303 -13.74 -20.66 -28.87
CA TYR A 303 -12.99 -21.71 -29.58
C TYR A 303 -13.08 -23.09 -28.91
N GLU A 304 -13.82 -23.21 -27.80
CA GLU A 304 -14.04 -24.45 -27.05
C GLU A 304 -15.28 -25.22 -27.57
#